data_AF-A0A5C5ZBM7-F1
#
_entry.id   AF-A0A5C5ZBM7-F1
#
_cell.length_a   1.000
_cell.length_b   1.000
_cell.length_c   1.000
_cell.angle_alpha   90.00
_cell.angle_beta   90.00
_cell.angle_gamma   90.00
#
_symmetry.space_group_name_H-M   'P 1'
#
loop_
_entity.id
_entity.type
_entity.pdbx_description
1 polymer ?
#
loop_
_entity_poly.entity_id
_entity_poly.type
_entity_poly.pdbx_seq_one_letter_code
_entity_poly.pdbx_strand_id
1 'polypeptide(L)'
;MPFIPGAFLVGRDGNDKLIRNRIQAYDLTNKMLRDWWINAAKEVCSDPSIDGIFLDGVVKILEPAFLKGVIGEEKKAAELAGYVTMMKDTRNMLGPQKLMLANILRARFPDSGLRYIKTLDGSYIEGFEGAVGMSKKDYVAQGIKDFQKAARQGSIIAYTCGLGGNQQDADETPRSATRVNTPIRRGKDVKNRFNYQLAIFLICAEKYSYFDLKDSYDAKKSKTWLTHPADYDRPLGPPKGPAFRDGYTYSRVFAHASVQLDIENETANIVWKQQEPK
;
A
#
# COMPACT_ATOMS: atom_id res chain seq x y z
N MET A 1 27.94 -9.03 -9.02
CA MET A 1 27.19 -7.99 -9.76
C MET A 1 28.07 -7.53 -10.91
N PRO A 2 27.59 -7.47 -12.16
CA PRO A 2 28.35 -6.84 -13.23
C PRO A 2 28.66 -5.38 -12.87
N PHE A 3 29.81 -4.87 -13.29
CA PHE A 3 30.14 -3.45 -13.13
C PHE A 3 29.22 -2.62 -14.03
N ILE A 4 28.45 -1.71 -13.41
CA ILE A 4 27.56 -0.79 -14.12
C ILE A 4 28.07 0.63 -13.84
N PRO A 5 28.71 1.30 -14.81
CA PRO A 5 29.18 2.66 -14.64
C PRO A 5 28.02 3.60 -14.27
N GLY A 6 28.19 4.42 -13.24
CA GLY A 6 27.16 5.37 -12.80
C GLY A 6 25.89 4.68 -12.27
N ALA A 7 26.01 3.52 -11.64
CA ALA A 7 24.86 2.81 -11.07
C ALA A 7 24.24 3.54 -9.87
N PHE A 8 25.02 4.34 -9.16
CA PHE A 8 24.59 4.96 -7.91
C PHE A 8 24.29 6.44 -8.08
N LEU A 9 23.28 6.87 -7.33
CA LEU A 9 22.80 8.24 -7.31
C LEU A 9 23.78 9.12 -6.53
N VAL A 10 24.31 10.15 -7.17
CA VAL A 10 25.22 11.12 -6.55
C VAL A 10 24.44 12.38 -6.18
N GLY A 11 24.64 12.85 -4.95
CA GLY A 11 24.06 14.09 -4.44
C GLY A 11 24.73 15.33 -5.04
N ARG A 12 24.11 16.50 -4.83
CA ARG A 12 24.69 17.79 -5.25
C ARG A 12 26.02 18.11 -4.55
N ASP A 13 26.30 17.46 -3.43
CA ASP A 13 27.55 17.54 -2.68
C ASP A 13 28.66 16.66 -3.27
N GLY A 14 28.38 15.91 -4.33
CA GLY A 14 29.32 15.00 -4.99
C GLY A 14 29.47 13.64 -4.30
N ASN A 15 28.73 13.40 -3.21
CA ASN A 15 28.78 12.12 -2.49
C ASN A 15 27.64 11.20 -2.91
N ASP A 16 27.85 9.90 -2.76
CA ASP A 16 26.78 8.92 -2.99
C ASP A 16 25.62 9.11 -2.02
N LYS A 17 24.41 9.06 -2.55
CA LYS A 17 23.20 9.05 -1.72
C LYS A 17 23.06 7.69 -1.05
N LEU A 18 23.18 7.66 0.27
CA LEU A 18 22.85 6.49 1.09
C LEU A 18 21.38 6.50 1.56
N ILE A 19 20.69 5.38 1.38
CA ILE A 19 19.41 5.07 2.03
C ILE A 19 19.70 4.57 3.45
N ARG A 20 19.06 5.20 4.44
CA ARG A 20 19.24 4.92 5.88
C ARG A 20 20.72 4.90 6.32
N ASN A 21 21.57 5.69 5.66
CA ASN A 21 23.01 5.75 5.88
C ASN A 21 23.72 4.38 5.80
N ARG A 22 23.20 3.45 4.99
CA ARG A 22 23.71 2.07 4.91
C ARG A 22 23.96 1.58 3.50
N ILE A 23 23.02 1.80 2.58
CA ILE A 23 23.07 1.25 1.22
C ILE A 23 23.01 2.38 0.20
N GLN A 24 23.78 2.29 -0.88
CA GLN A 24 23.75 3.29 -1.95
C GLN A 24 22.40 3.23 -2.69
N ALA A 25 21.83 4.40 -2.99
CA ALA A 25 20.66 4.52 -3.84
C ALA A 25 21.06 4.34 -5.30
N TYR A 26 20.26 3.61 -6.05
CA TYR A 26 20.44 3.41 -7.48
C TYR A 26 19.99 4.64 -8.28
N ASP A 27 20.72 4.97 -9.35
CA ASP A 27 20.37 6.03 -10.31
C ASP A 27 19.47 5.47 -11.41
N LEU A 28 18.17 5.73 -11.32
CA LEU A 28 17.20 5.19 -12.25
C LEU A 28 17.19 5.93 -13.59
N THR A 29 17.96 7.00 -13.78
CA THR A 29 18.20 7.58 -15.11
C THR A 29 19.13 6.73 -15.96
N ASN A 30 19.94 5.87 -15.32
CA ASN A 30 20.85 4.96 -16.00
C ASN A 30 20.12 3.77 -16.65
N LYS A 31 20.12 3.69 -17.99
CA LYS A 31 19.45 2.61 -18.72
C LYS A 31 20.08 1.24 -18.44
N MET A 32 21.41 1.14 -18.37
CA MET A 32 22.09 -0.15 -18.11
C MET A 32 21.68 -0.72 -16.76
N LEU A 33 21.49 0.15 -15.77
CA LEU A 33 21.01 -0.25 -14.45
C LEU A 33 19.56 -0.76 -14.49
N ARG A 34 18.67 -0.05 -15.18
CA ARG A 34 17.28 -0.50 -15.37
C ARG A 34 17.24 -1.84 -16.10
N ASP A 35 17.98 -1.99 -17.20
CA ASP A 35 18.04 -3.23 -17.97
C ASP A 35 18.57 -4.39 -17.11
N TRP A 36 19.63 -4.16 -16.33
CA TRP A 36 20.16 -5.15 -15.40
C TRP A 36 19.11 -5.61 -14.38
N TRP A 37 18.38 -4.66 -13.76
CA TRP A 37 17.33 -4.98 -12.79
C TRP A 37 16.20 -5.78 -13.44
N ILE A 38 15.76 -5.40 -14.64
CA ILE A 38 14.69 -6.09 -15.38
C ILE A 38 15.15 -7.51 -15.79
N ASN A 39 16.40 -7.69 -16.20
CA ASN A 39 16.94 -9.00 -16.54
C ASN A 39 17.01 -9.93 -15.31
N ALA A 40 17.40 -9.41 -14.15
CA ALA A 40 17.38 -10.17 -12.91
C ALA A 40 15.93 -10.58 -12.53
N ALA A 41 14.99 -9.64 -12.65
CA ALA A 41 13.57 -9.91 -12.46
C ALA A 41 13.03 -11.00 -13.41
N LYS A 42 13.44 -10.95 -14.69
CA LYS A 42 13.08 -11.94 -15.71
C LYS A 42 13.62 -13.33 -15.37
N GLU A 43 14.87 -13.42 -14.93
CA GLU A 43 15.49 -14.69 -14.53
C GLU A 43 14.72 -15.34 -13.38
N VAL A 44 14.41 -14.58 -12.33
CA VAL A 44 13.60 -15.08 -11.20
C VAL A 44 12.20 -15.52 -11.65
N CYS A 45 11.53 -14.73 -12.49
CA CYS A 45 10.17 -15.05 -12.97
C CYS A 45 10.12 -16.13 -14.06
N SER A 46 11.27 -16.61 -14.53
CA SER A 46 11.35 -17.75 -15.45
C SER A 46 11.05 -19.07 -14.75
N ASP A 47 11.19 -19.12 -13.42
CA ASP A 47 10.76 -20.26 -12.62
C ASP A 47 9.22 -20.38 -12.69
N PRO A 48 8.66 -21.55 -13.06
CA PRO A 48 7.23 -21.75 -13.13
C PRO A 48 6.51 -21.62 -11.78
N SER A 49 7.22 -21.71 -10.66
CA SER A 49 6.66 -21.53 -9.30
C SER A 49 6.50 -20.07 -8.88
N ILE A 50 7.01 -19.11 -9.66
CA ILE A 50 6.94 -17.68 -9.37
C ILE A 50 5.87 -17.03 -10.26
N ASP A 51 4.73 -16.70 -9.68
CA ASP A 51 3.58 -16.15 -10.42
C ASP A 51 3.74 -14.67 -10.78
N GLY A 52 4.72 -13.95 -10.25
CA GLY A 52 4.86 -12.53 -10.52
C GLY A 52 5.87 -11.78 -9.67
N ILE A 53 5.80 -10.45 -9.74
CA ILE A 53 6.69 -9.52 -9.03
C ILE A 53 5.88 -8.57 -8.16
N PHE A 54 6.42 -8.28 -6.98
CA PHE A 54 5.97 -7.19 -6.12
C PHE A 54 6.99 -6.05 -6.12
N LEU A 55 6.56 -4.85 -6.54
CA LEU A 55 7.36 -3.62 -6.49
C LEU A 55 7.11 -2.87 -5.18
N ASP A 56 8.03 -3.00 -4.23
CA ASP A 56 8.01 -2.20 -3.02
C ASP A 56 8.64 -0.80 -3.24
N GLY A 57 8.31 0.15 -2.37
CA GLY A 57 8.93 1.47 -2.32
C GLY A 57 8.52 2.45 -3.42
N VAL A 58 7.51 2.13 -4.24
CA VAL A 58 7.03 3.00 -5.32
C VAL A 58 6.57 4.36 -4.78
N VAL A 59 5.92 4.34 -3.62
CA VAL A 59 5.47 5.55 -2.90
C VAL A 59 6.61 6.55 -2.70
N LYS A 60 7.84 6.08 -2.41
CA LYS A 60 8.99 6.95 -2.19
C LYS A 60 9.39 7.72 -3.44
N ILE A 61 9.45 7.06 -4.59
CA ILE A 61 9.81 7.75 -5.83
C ILE A 61 8.68 8.66 -6.32
N LEU A 62 7.42 8.37 -5.99
CA LEU A 62 6.29 9.23 -6.29
C LEU A 62 6.22 10.46 -5.38
N GLU A 63 6.70 10.36 -4.14
CA GLU A 63 6.71 11.47 -3.18
C GLU A 63 7.56 12.64 -3.70
N PRO A 64 6.96 13.83 -3.92
CA PRO A 64 7.67 14.99 -4.47
C PRO A 64 8.86 15.45 -3.62
N ALA A 65 8.77 15.33 -2.30
CA ALA A 65 9.83 15.77 -1.38
C ALA A 65 11.00 14.78 -1.30
N PHE A 66 10.77 13.48 -1.54
CA PHE A 66 11.80 12.46 -1.42
C PHE A 66 12.92 12.72 -2.43
N LEU A 67 14.17 12.69 -1.96
CA LEU A 67 15.40 12.99 -2.71
C LEU A 67 15.53 14.40 -3.31
N LYS A 68 14.46 15.19 -3.50
CA LYS A 68 14.51 16.52 -4.16
C LYS A 68 15.61 17.43 -3.59
N GLY A 69 15.72 17.50 -2.26
CA GLY A 69 16.76 18.29 -1.58
C GLY A 69 18.18 17.78 -1.83
N VAL A 70 18.36 16.47 -2.02
CA VAL A 70 19.66 15.82 -2.23
C VAL A 70 20.15 15.98 -3.67
N ILE A 71 19.27 15.77 -4.66
CA ILE A 71 19.69 15.58 -6.06
C ILE A 71 19.26 16.71 -7.01
N GLY A 72 18.33 17.58 -6.62
CA GLY A 72 17.78 18.55 -7.58
C GLY A 72 16.35 18.23 -7.97
N GLU A 73 15.62 19.26 -8.37
CA GLU A 73 14.28 19.11 -8.93
C GLU A 73 14.34 18.40 -10.29
N GLU A 74 15.24 18.83 -11.17
CA GLU A 74 15.44 18.24 -12.49
C GLU A 74 15.84 16.76 -12.40
N LYS A 75 16.88 16.44 -11.60
CA LYS A 75 17.30 15.05 -11.40
C LYS A 75 16.20 14.21 -10.74
N LYS A 76 15.43 14.76 -9.79
CA LYS A 76 14.28 14.05 -9.20
C LYS A 76 13.19 13.73 -10.22
N ALA A 77 12.91 14.65 -11.14
CA ALA A 77 11.98 14.42 -12.23
C ALA A 77 12.51 13.34 -13.19
N ALA A 78 13.81 13.37 -13.51
CA ALA A 78 14.45 12.35 -14.34
C ALA A 78 14.45 10.96 -13.68
N GLU A 79 14.71 10.87 -12.37
CA GLU A 79 14.61 9.63 -11.59
C GLU A 79 13.19 9.05 -11.65
N LEU A 80 12.17 9.89 -11.49
CA LEU A 80 10.77 9.46 -11.61
C LEU A 80 10.46 8.95 -13.03
N ALA A 81 10.91 9.66 -14.07
CA ALA A 81 10.74 9.23 -15.46
C ALA A 81 11.45 7.89 -15.74
N GLY A 82 12.66 7.71 -15.18
CA GLY A 82 13.41 6.46 -15.21
C GLY A 82 12.66 5.32 -14.55
N TYR A 83 12.11 5.53 -13.35
CA TYR A 83 11.29 4.53 -12.66
C TYR A 83 10.03 4.15 -13.46
N VAL A 84 9.30 5.14 -13.98
CA VAL A 84 8.10 4.89 -14.79
C VAL A 84 8.42 4.08 -16.05
N THR A 85 9.57 4.36 -16.68
CA THR A 85 10.07 3.57 -17.81
C THR A 85 10.37 2.14 -17.38
N MET A 86 11.13 1.97 -16.29
CA MET A 86 11.45 0.65 -15.72
C MET A 86 10.19 -0.17 -15.43
N MET A 87 9.17 0.45 -14.85
CA MET A 87 7.90 -0.21 -14.52
C MET A 87 7.16 -0.70 -15.78
N LYS A 88 7.10 0.12 -16.84
CA LYS A 88 6.49 -0.26 -18.12
C LYS A 88 7.27 -1.38 -18.81
N ASP A 89 8.59 -1.28 -18.84
CA ASP A 89 9.45 -2.29 -19.45
C ASP A 89 9.37 -3.62 -18.69
N THR A 90 9.24 -3.56 -17.36
CA THR A 90 8.99 -4.75 -16.51
C THR A 90 7.64 -5.38 -16.84
N ARG A 91 6.57 -4.58 -16.99
CA ARG A 91 5.24 -5.09 -17.38
C ARG A 91 5.29 -5.77 -18.74
N ASN A 92 5.97 -5.17 -19.71
CA ASN A 92 6.16 -5.74 -21.04
C ASN A 92 6.94 -7.05 -20.99
N MET A 93 8.02 -7.09 -20.20
CA MET A 93 8.84 -8.30 -20.00
C MET A 93 8.04 -9.46 -19.39
N LEU A 94 7.21 -9.18 -18.39
CA LEU A 94 6.41 -10.20 -17.70
C LEU A 94 5.26 -10.76 -18.56
N GLY A 95 4.76 -9.98 -19.53
CA GLY A 95 3.58 -10.35 -20.33
C GLY A 95 2.30 -10.46 -19.49
N PRO A 96 1.15 -10.83 -20.07
CA PRO A 96 -0.14 -10.83 -19.35
C PRO A 96 -0.32 -11.98 -18.36
N GLN A 97 0.58 -12.98 -18.35
CA GLN A 97 0.40 -14.22 -17.58
C GLN A 97 0.99 -14.17 -16.17
N LYS A 98 1.88 -13.21 -15.89
CA LYS A 98 2.53 -13.04 -14.58
C LYS A 98 1.96 -11.81 -13.87
N LEU A 99 1.76 -11.90 -12.57
CA LEU A 99 1.27 -10.80 -11.74
C LEU A 99 2.34 -9.71 -11.56
N MET A 100 1.90 -8.47 -11.49
CA MET A 100 2.73 -7.32 -11.14
C MET A 100 1.97 -6.42 -10.17
N LEU A 101 2.33 -6.51 -8.89
CA LEU A 101 1.72 -5.72 -7.82
C LEU A 101 2.70 -4.64 -7.35
N ALA A 102 2.20 -3.54 -6.79
CA ALA A 102 3.06 -2.50 -6.23
C ALA A 102 2.52 -1.92 -4.93
N ASN A 103 3.42 -1.44 -4.09
CA ASN A 103 3.07 -0.61 -2.94
C ASN A 103 2.84 0.83 -3.42
N ILE A 104 1.61 1.18 -3.84
CA ILE A 104 1.39 2.43 -4.60
C ILE A 104 0.12 3.23 -4.27
N LEU A 105 -0.99 2.59 -3.89
CA LEU A 105 -2.24 3.32 -3.66
C LEU A 105 -2.16 4.13 -2.35
N ARG A 106 -2.17 5.47 -2.45
CA ARG A 106 -2.09 6.40 -1.30
C ARG A 106 -2.80 7.73 -1.55
N ALA A 107 -3.69 8.12 -0.65
CA ALA A 107 -4.44 9.38 -0.74
C ALA A 107 -3.58 10.66 -0.84
N ARG A 108 -2.31 10.62 -0.40
CA ARG A 108 -1.39 11.76 -0.49
C ARG A 108 -1.05 12.18 -1.93
N PHE A 109 -1.22 11.31 -2.91
CA PHE A 109 -0.90 11.64 -4.31
C PHE A 109 -2.11 12.26 -5.02
N PRO A 110 -1.90 13.13 -6.04
CA PRO A 110 -3.00 13.83 -6.72
C PRO A 110 -4.13 12.92 -7.25
N ASP A 111 -3.79 11.69 -7.63
CA ASP A 111 -4.73 10.66 -8.11
C ASP A 111 -4.58 9.34 -7.35
N SER A 112 -4.05 9.40 -6.13
CA SER A 112 -3.71 8.25 -5.29
C SER A 112 -2.81 7.19 -5.91
N GLY A 113 -2.11 7.50 -7.01
CA GLY A 113 -1.31 6.53 -7.77
C GLY A 113 -2.12 5.70 -8.79
N LEU A 114 -3.42 5.98 -8.97
CA LEU A 114 -4.30 5.26 -9.89
C LEU A 114 -3.80 5.26 -11.34
N ARG A 115 -3.14 6.33 -11.82
CA ARG A 115 -2.59 6.36 -13.18
C ARG A 115 -1.57 5.24 -13.42
N TYR A 116 -0.80 4.87 -12.39
CA TYR A 116 0.26 3.87 -12.47
C TYR A 116 -0.27 2.46 -12.29
N ILE A 117 -1.36 2.29 -11.51
CA ILE A 117 -2.06 1.00 -11.37
C ILE A 117 -2.52 0.45 -12.72
N LYS A 118 -2.76 1.29 -13.73
CA LYS A 118 -3.08 0.82 -15.10
C LYS A 118 -1.98 -0.05 -15.75
N THR A 119 -0.75 0.01 -15.25
CA THR A 119 0.39 -0.81 -15.70
C THR A 119 0.60 -2.04 -14.79
N LEU A 120 -0.22 -2.19 -13.76
CA LEU A 120 -0.11 -3.20 -12.71
C LEU A 120 -1.38 -4.04 -12.67
N ASP A 121 -1.32 -5.19 -12.00
CA ASP A 121 -2.50 -6.00 -11.70
C ASP A 121 -3.18 -5.55 -10.40
N GLY A 122 -2.50 -4.72 -9.60
CA GLY A 122 -3.03 -4.28 -8.31
C GLY A 122 -2.07 -3.53 -7.42
N SER A 123 -2.54 -3.23 -6.20
CA SER A 123 -1.78 -2.55 -5.16
C SER A 123 -1.74 -3.35 -3.87
N TYR A 124 -0.56 -3.43 -3.28
CA TYR A 124 -0.41 -3.57 -1.83
C TYR A 124 -0.61 -2.20 -1.18
N ILE A 125 -1.34 -2.16 -0.08
CA ILE A 125 -1.63 -0.94 0.65
C ILE A 125 -1.10 -1.07 2.06
N GLU A 126 -0.46 -0.01 2.50
CA GLU A 126 -0.06 0.26 3.87
C GLU A 126 -0.23 1.78 4.09
N GLY A 127 -0.04 2.31 5.30
CA GLY A 127 -0.17 3.76 5.54
C GLY A 127 -1.52 4.39 5.13
N PHE A 128 -2.62 3.63 5.17
CA PHE A 128 -3.95 4.07 4.71
C PHE A 128 -4.58 5.14 5.60
N GLU A 129 -4.07 5.29 6.82
CA GLU A 129 -4.48 6.27 7.82
C GLU A 129 -3.41 7.36 8.01
N GLY A 130 -2.89 7.88 6.90
CA GLY A 130 -1.98 9.02 6.91
C GLY A 130 -2.69 10.34 7.22
N ALA A 131 -1.91 11.42 7.30
CA ALA A 131 -2.41 12.80 7.43
C ALA A 131 -1.49 13.78 6.68
N VAL A 132 -1.04 13.37 5.48
CA VAL A 132 -0.12 14.18 4.66
C VAL A 132 -0.91 15.06 3.71
N GLY A 133 -0.72 16.38 3.81
CA GLY A 133 -1.37 17.36 2.94
C GLY A 133 -2.87 17.55 3.18
N MET A 134 -3.47 16.81 4.12
CA MET A 134 -4.89 16.88 4.50
C MET A 134 -5.11 16.27 5.90
N SER A 135 -6.31 16.45 6.46
CA SER A 135 -6.67 15.84 7.74
C SER A 135 -6.73 14.30 7.64
N LYS A 136 -6.58 13.59 8.77
CA LYS A 136 -6.67 12.11 8.78
C LYS A 136 -8.00 11.60 8.21
N LYS A 137 -9.12 12.22 8.58
CA LYS A 137 -10.45 11.82 8.09
C LYS A 137 -10.61 12.05 6.58
N ASP A 138 -10.07 13.15 6.04
CA ASP A 138 -10.04 13.40 4.59
C ASP A 138 -9.16 12.39 3.87
N TYR A 139 -8.00 12.08 4.45
CA TYR A 139 -7.06 11.11 3.91
C TYR A 139 -7.69 9.72 3.78
N VAL A 140 -8.32 9.25 4.87
CA VAL A 140 -9.02 7.96 4.88
C VAL A 140 -10.22 7.98 3.93
N ALA A 141 -10.99 9.08 3.87
CA ALA A 141 -12.13 9.21 2.94
C ALA A 141 -11.70 9.11 1.48
N GLN A 142 -10.62 9.80 1.10
CA GLN A 142 -10.04 9.73 -0.23
C GLN A 142 -9.47 8.34 -0.51
N GLY A 143 -8.80 7.72 0.47
CA GLY A 143 -8.32 6.34 0.41
C GLY A 143 -9.43 5.34 0.14
N ILE A 144 -10.56 5.43 0.85
CA ILE A 144 -11.75 4.57 0.63
C ILE A 144 -12.26 4.73 -0.79
N LYS A 145 -12.42 5.97 -1.27
CA LYS A 145 -12.89 6.28 -2.62
C LYS A 145 -12.00 5.66 -3.69
N ASP A 146 -10.68 5.82 -3.56
CA ASP A 146 -9.74 5.35 -4.58
C ASP A 146 -9.48 3.85 -4.51
N PHE A 147 -9.53 3.25 -3.32
CA PHE A 147 -9.58 1.79 -3.16
C PHE A 147 -10.78 1.27 -3.94
N GLN A 148 -12.00 1.70 -3.61
CA GLN A 148 -13.21 1.23 -4.28
C GLN A 148 -13.13 1.41 -5.80
N LYS A 149 -12.59 2.53 -6.27
CA LYS A 149 -12.39 2.77 -7.70
C LYS A 149 -11.48 1.72 -8.33
N ALA A 150 -10.29 1.47 -7.77
CA ALA A 150 -9.36 0.48 -8.29
C ALA A 150 -9.94 -0.94 -8.22
N ALA A 151 -10.52 -1.32 -7.08
CA ALA A 151 -11.09 -2.65 -6.86
C ALA A 151 -12.25 -2.96 -7.82
N ARG A 152 -13.14 -1.98 -8.08
CA ARG A 152 -14.23 -2.13 -9.07
C ARG A 152 -13.74 -2.20 -10.52
N GLN A 153 -12.56 -1.66 -10.79
CA GLN A 153 -11.89 -1.79 -12.09
C GLN A 153 -11.15 -3.14 -12.25
N GLY A 154 -11.27 -4.04 -11.25
CA GLY A 154 -10.70 -5.38 -11.30
C GLY A 154 -9.27 -5.47 -10.76
N SER A 155 -8.72 -4.39 -10.19
CA SER A 155 -7.40 -4.44 -9.56
C SER A 155 -7.41 -5.30 -8.30
N ILE A 156 -6.33 -6.07 -8.10
CA ILE A 156 -6.05 -6.74 -6.84
C ILE A 156 -5.71 -5.69 -5.80
N ILE A 157 -6.37 -5.68 -4.64
CA ILE A 157 -6.05 -4.78 -3.55
C ILE A 157 -5.75 -5.58 -2.29
N ALA A 158 -4.47 -5.66 -1.92
CA ALA A 158 -4.03 -6.23 -0.65
C ALA A 158 -3.95 -5.13 0.39
N TYR A 159 -5.00 -5.00 1.21
CA TYR A 159 -5.08 -4.00 2.26
C TYR A 159 -4.42 -4.52 3.53
N THR A 160 -3.29 -3.92 3.87
CA THR A 160 -2.56 -4.26 5.08
C THR A 160 -2.53 -3.09 6.04
N CYS A 161 -2.68 -3.40 7.32
CA CYS A 161 -2.84 -2.40 8.34
C CYS A 161 -2.20 -2.81 9.66
N GLY A 162 -1.82 -1.79 10.44
CA GLY A 162 -1.22 -1.97 11.75
C GLY A 162 -2.27 -2.15 12.84
N LEU A 163 -2.03 -3.11 13.74
CA LEU A 163 -2.66 -3.13 15.05
C LEU A 163 -2.31 -1.89 15.87
N GLY A 164 -1.11 -1.32 15.67
CA GLY A 164 -0.70 -0.03 16.25
C GLY A 164 -1.06 1.18 15.38
N GLY A 165 -0.62 2.37 15.81
CA GLY A 165 -0.70 3.58 14.98
C GLY A 165 0.15 3.45 13.71
N ASN A 166 -0.18 4.22 12.67
CA ASN A 166 0.54 4.23 11.40
C ASN A 166 2.01 4.68 11.61
N GLN A 167 2.98 3.83 11.28
CA GLN A 167 4.41 4.09 11.51
C GLN A 167 5.21 4.44 10.23
N GLN A 168 4.58 4.43 9.06
CA GLN A 168 5.31 4.40 7.79
C GLN A 168 5.58 5.75 7.15
N ASP A 169 4.85 6.80 7.53
CA ASP A 169 5.06 8.13 6.96
C ASP A 169 6.45 8.71 7.26
N ALA A 170 7.18 8.15 8.23
CA ALA A 170 8.43 8.73 8.75
C ALA A 170 9.65 8.66 7.80
N ASP A 171 9.69 7.71 6.86
CA ASP A 171 10.74 7.64 5.82
C ASP A 171 10.32 8.37 4.52
N GLU A 172 9.06 8.77 4.43
CA GLU A 172 8.39 9.27 3.21
C GLU A 172 7.87 10.71 3.37
N THR A 173 8.17 11.36 4.50
CA THR A 173 7.91 12.79 4.74
C THR A 173 9.10 13.42 5.47
N PRO A 174 9.42 14.70 5.23
CA PRO A 174 10.26 15.47 6.14
C PRO A 174 9.64 15.45 7.54
N ARG A 175 10.46 15.28 8.59
CA ARG A 175 10.04 15.23 9.99
C ARG A 175 9.38 16.53 10.45
N SER A 176 8.08 16.70 10.17
CA SER A 176 7.22 17.71 10.80
C SER A 176 5.90 17.13 11.33
N ALA A 177 5.57 15.87 11.03
CA ALA A 177 4.47 15.17 11.67
C ALA A 177 4.95 14.54 12.99
N THR A 178 4.57 15.17 14.10
CA THR A 178 4.82 14.73 15.47
C THR A 178 4.36 13.28 15.65
N ARG A 179 5.30 12.38 15.95
CA ARG A 179 5.01 10.98 16.30
C ARG A 179 4.31 10.94 17.65
N VAL A 180 3.00 10.76 17.67
CA VAL A 180 2.33 10.28 18.89
C VAL A 180 2.30 8.76 18.81
N ASN A 181 3.31 8.14 19.42
CA ASN A 181 3.36 6.69 19.59
C ASN A 181 2.47 6.35 20.79
N THR A 182 1.15 6.32 20.62
CA THR A 182 0.24 5.98 21.71
C THR A 182 0.27 4.46 21.91
N PRO A 183 0.76 3.95 23.05
CA PRO A 183 0.65 2.53 23.35
C PRO A 183 -0.83 2.18 23.52
N ILE A 184 -1.30 1.18 22.78
CA ILE A 184 -2.68 0.68 22.89
C ILE A 184 -2.87 0.02 24.27
N ARG A 185 -3.90 0.44 25.04
CA ARG A 185 -4.23 -0.20 26.31
C ARG A 185 -4.86 -1.57 26.03
N ARG A 186 -4.39 -2.61 26.73
CA ARG A 186 -4.60 -4.01 26.33
C ARG A 186 -6.07 -4.45 26.46
N GLY A 187 -6.57 -5.11 25.41
CA GLY A 187 -7.83 -5.87 25.38
C GLY A 187 -8.90 -5.24 24.49
N LYS A 188 -9.65 -4.28 25.03
CA LYS A 188 -10.78 -3.65 24.32
C LYS A 188 -10.34 -2.81 23.12
N ASP A 189 -9.22 -2.09 23.24
CA ASP A 189 -8.71 -1.26 22.16
C ASP A 189 -8.20 -2.08 20.97
N VAL A 190 -7.64 -3.28 21.20
CA VAL A 190 -7.16 -4.18 20.14
C VAL A 190 -8.33 -4.72 19.31
N LYS A 191 -9.40 -5.18 19.96
CA LYS A 191 -10.60 -5.64 19.26
C LYS A 191 -11.30 -4.51 18.52
N ASN A 192 -11.43 -3.33 19.15
CA ASN A 192 -11.99 -2.15 18.50
C ASN A 192 -11.16 -1.74 17.27
N ARG A 193 -9.83 -1.77 17.39
CA ARG A 193 -8.92 -1.49 16.29
C ARG A 193 -9.04 -2.51 15.15
N PHE A 194 -9.08 -3.80 15.47
CA PHE A 194 -9.34 -4.86 14.49
C PHE A 194 -10.67 -4.62 13.77
N ASN A 195 -11.75 -4.40 14.52
CA ASN A 195 -13.08 -4.16 13.96
C ASN A 195 -13.13 -2.90 13.08
N TYR A 196 -12.45 -1.83 13.49
CA TYR A 196 -12.36 -0.59 12.72
C TYR A 196 -11.65 -0.80 11.38
N GLN A 197 -10.48 -1.47 11.38
CA GLN A 197 -9.74 -1.78 10.16
C GLN A 197 -10.49 -2.77 9.26
N LEU A 198 -11.10 -3.80 9.84
CA LEU A 198 -11.94 -4.74 9.11
C LEU A 198 -13.15 -4.03 8.49
N ALA A 199 -13.77 -3.08 9.20
CA ALA A 199 -14.88 -2.30 8.65
C ALA A 199 -14.43 -1.42 7.48
N ILE A 200 -13.28 -0.73 7.57
CA ILE A 200 -12.69 0.00 6.43
C ILE A 200 -12.53 -0.93 5.22
N PHE A 201 -11.92 -2.10 5.43
CA PHE A 201 -11.75 -3.11 4.39
C PHE A 201 -13.10 -3.50 3.76
N LEU A 202 -14.09 -3.87 4.56
CA LEU A 202 -15.39 -4.33 4.06
C LEU A 202 -16.17 -3.22 3.35
N ILE A 203 -16.04 -1.97 3.78
CA ILE A 203 -16.58 -0.81 3.04
C ILE A 203 -15.99 -0.76 1.62
N CYS A 204 -14.72 -1.12 1.45
CA CYS A 204 -14.00 -1.03 0.18
C CYS A 204 -14.05 -2.29 -0.69
N ALA A 205 -14.16 -3.47 -0.08
CA ALA A 205 -13.83 -4.75 -0.69
C ALA A 205 -14.64 -5.07 -1.96
N GLU A 206 -13.96 -5.50 -3.01
CA GLU A 206 -14.56 -6.13 -4.18
C GLU A 206 -13.93 -7.52 -4.38
N LYS A 207 -14.22 -8.20 -5.49
CA LYS A 207 -13.84 -9.61 -5.74
C LYS A 207 -12.36 -9.94 -5.45
N TYR A 208 -11.44 -9.03 -5.79
CA TYR A 208 -9.99 -9.23 -5.66
C TYR A 208 -9.40 -8.39 -4.53
N SER A 209 -10.09 -8.31 -3.39
CA SER A 209 -9.64 -7.56 -2.21
C SER A 209 -9.25 -8.52 -1.08
N TYR A 210 -8.09 -8.28 -0.46
CA TYR A 210 -7.51 -9.10 0.59
C TYR A 210 -7.18 -8.24 1.82
N PHE A 211 -7.28 -8.82 3.01
CA PHE A 211 -7.10 -8.13 4.29
C PHE A 211 -6.01 -8.81 5.12
N ASP A 212 -5.07 -8.02 5.63
CA ASP A 212 -4.07 -8.46 6.61
C ASP A 212 -3.91 -7.40 7.70
N LEU A 213 -4.12 -7.78 8.95
CA LEU A 213 -3.88 -6.94 10.11
C LEU A 213 -2.71 -7.52 10.91
N LYS A 214 -1.67 -6.70 11.11
CA LYS A 214 -0.42 -7.12 11.76
C LYS A 214 0.04 -6.17 12.83
N ASP A 215 0.75 -6.67 13.83
CA ASP A 215 1.44 -5.86 14.84
C ASP A 215 2.90 -5.53 14.47
N SER A 216 3.47 -6.23 13.50
CA SER A 216 4.87 -6.06 13.08
C SER A 216 5.13 -6.72 11.72
N TYR A 217 6.13 -6.23 10.99
CA TYR A 217 6.70 -6.90 9.80
C TYR A 217 7.75 -7.96 10.17
N ASP A 218 8.30 -7.89 11.38
CA ASP A 218 9.30 -8.84 11.88
C ASP A 218 8.59 -10.05 12.48
N ALA A 219 8.64 -11.18 11.76
CA ALA A 219 8.03 -12.45 12.18
C ALA A 219 8.54 -12.96 13.53
N LYS A 220 9.75 -12.56 13.98
CA LYS A 220 10.28 -12.94 15.29
C LYS A 220 9.65 -12.14 16.44
N LYS A 221 8.99 -11.02 16.13
CA LYS A 221 8.39 -10.11 17.11
C LYS A 221 6.88 -10.04 17.01
N SER A 222 6.34 -10.38 15.85
CA SER A 222 4.91 -10.34 15.61
C SER A 222 4.18 -11.41 16.41
N LYS A 223 3.12 -11.01 17.08
CA LYS A 223 2.20 -11.92 17.78
C LYS A 223 1.03 -12.34 16.90
N THR A 224 0.82 -11.64 15.78
CA THR A 224 -0.21 -11.98 14.79
C THR A 224 0.33 -12.84 13.66
N TRP A 225 1.65 -12.99 13.54
CA TRP A 225 2.26 -13.83 12.52
C TRP A 225 1.78 -15.29 12.63
N LEU A 226 1.30 -15.84 11.52
CA LEU A 226 0.69 -17.18 11.43
C LEU A 226 -0.47 -17.41 12.41
N THR A 227 -1.16 -16.34 12.81
CA THR A 227 -2.42 -16.45 13.54
C THR A 227 -3.61 -16.34 12.58
N HIS A 228 -4.74 -16.94 12.96
CA HIS A 228 -5.96 -16.93 12.17
C HIS A 228 -7.14 -16.45 13.03
N PRO A 229 -7.50 -15.15 12.98
CA PRO A 229 -8.66 -14.63 13.68
C PRO A 229 -9.94 -15.33 13.23
N ALA A 230 -10.80 -15.73 14.17
CA ALA A 230 -12.07 -16.41 13.87
C ALA A 230 -13.01 -15.59 12.96
N ASP A 231 -12.87 -14.27 12.91
CA ASP A 231 -13.64 -13.42 11.99
C ASP A 231 -13.33 -13.71 10.51
N TYR A 232 -12.18 -14.31 10.19
CA TYR A 232 -11.81 -14.70 8.82
C TYR A 232 -12.61 -15.91 8.31
N ASP A 233 -13.13 -16.74 9.22
CA ASP A 233 -13.95 -17.91 8.87
C ASP A 233 -15.44 -17.57 8.75
N ARG A 234 -15.83 -16.33 9.06
CA ARG A 234 -17.24 -15.94 9.00
C ARG A 234 -17.68 -15.79 7.53
N PRO A 235 -18.79 -16.41 7.13
CA PRO A 235 -19.31 -16.24 5.78
C PRO A 235 -19.71 -14.78 5.58
N LEU A 236 -19.16 -14.13 4.56
CA LEU A 236 -19.52 -12.75 4.19
C LEU A 236 -20.63 -12.74 3.12
N GLY A 237 -20.42 -13.55 2.07
CA GLY A 237 -21.22 -13.55 0.84
C GLY A 237 -21.05 -12.28 0.01
N PRO A 238 -21.71 -12.17 -1.16
CA PRO A 238 -21.56 -11.02 -2.03
C PRO A 238 -22.11 -9.73 -1.39
N PRO A 239 -21.57 -8.55 -1.73
CA PRO A 239 -22.17 -7.28 -1.35
C PRO A 239 -23.53 -7.13 -2.04
N LYS A 240 -24.52 -6.58 -1.33
CA LYS A 240 -25.83 -6.24 -1.91
C LYS A 240 -25.78 -4.97 -2.77
N GLY A 241 -24.65 -4.27 -2.78
CA GLY A 241 -24.41 -3.07 -3.57
C GLY A 241 -23.15 -2.31 -3.15
N PRO A 242 -22.91 -1.14 -3.76
CA PRO A 242 -21.89 -0.19 -3.31
C PRO A 242 -22.11 0.24 -1.85
N ALA A 243 -21.05 0.69 -1.18
CA ALA A 243 -21.19 1.34 0.11
C ALA A 243 -21.92 2.69 -0.03
N PHE A 244 -22.77 3.00 0.94
CA PHE A 244 -23.37 4.33 1.10
C PHE A 244 -22.47 5.20 1.98
N ARG A 245 -22.38 6.49 1.68
CA ARG A 245 -21.59 7.48 2.43
C ARG A 245 -22.48 8.65 2.83
N ASP A 246 -22.41 9.03 4.10
CA ASP A 246 -22.99 10.27 4.64
C ASP A 246 -21.93 10.98 5.51
N GLY A 247 -21.38 12.07 4.98
CA GLY A 247 -20.23 12.76 5.58
C GLY A 247 -19.00 11.84 5.72
N TYR A 248 -18.60 11.56 6.96
CA TYR A 248 -17.52 10.63 7.33
C TYR A 248 -18.04 9.28 7.83
N THR A 249 -19.33 9.02 7.69
CA THR A 249 -19.94 7.73 8.00
C THR A 249 -20.18 6.93 6.73
N TYR A 250 -19.98 5.62 6.82
CA TYR A 250 -20.11 4.68 5.72
C TYR A 250 -20.91 3.46 6.16
N SER A 251 -21.73 2.94 5.26
CA SER A 251 -22.43 1.68 5.48
C SER A 251 -22.36 0.77 4.26
N ARG A 252 -22.31 -0.54 4.50
CA ARG A 252 -22.39 -1.54 3.44
C ARG A 252 -23.06 -2.80 3.93
N VAL A 253 -23.88 -3.40 3.07
CA VAL A 253 -24.60 -4.64 3.36
C VAL A 253 -24.08 -5.75 2.47
N PHE A 254 -23.79 -6.89 3.08
CA PHE A 254 -23.47 -8.15 2.44
C PHE A 254 -24.61 -9.15 2.67
N ALA A 255 -24.53 -10.31 2.00
CA ALA A 255 -25.47 -11.41 2.23
C ALA A 255 -25.57 -11.75 3.73
N HIS A 256 -24.43 -11.90 4.41
CA HIS A 256 -24.35 -12.38 5.79
C HIS A 256 -23.80 -11.37 6.79
N ALA A 257 -23.57 -10.11 6.38
CA ALA A 257 -23.11 -9.06 7.29
C ALA A 257 -23.70 -7.69 6.94
N SER A 258 -23.71 -6.78 7.92
CA SER A 258 -23.86 -5.35 7.71
C SER A 258 -22.78 -4.58 8.46
N VAL A 259 -22.21 -3.58 7.80
CA VAL A 259 -21.07 -2.81 8.27
C VAL A 259 -21.49 -1.36 8.41
N GLN A 260 -21.14 -0.76 9.55
CA GLN A 260 -21.20 0.68 9.82
C GLN A 260 -19.81 1.13 10.23
N LEU A 261 -19.36 2.24 9.68
CA LEU A 261 -18.02 2.80 9.89
C LEU A 261 -18.14 4.31 10.05
N ASP A 262 -17.51 4.85 11.08
CA ASP A 262 -17.29 6.28 11.29
C ASP A 262 -15.79 6.54 11.34
N ILE A 263 -15.25 7.17 10.29
CA ILE A 263 -13.82 7.46 10.18
C ILE A 263 -13.39 8.75 10.88
N GLU A 264 -14.34 9.57 11.33
CA GLU A 264 -14.04 10.77 12.12
C GLU A 264 -13.83 10.41 13.59
N ASN A 265 -14.69 9.54 14.13
CA ASN A 265 -14.61 9.05 15.50
C ASN A 265 -13.82 7.74 15.65
N GLU A 266 -13.35 7.17 14.54
CA GLU A 266 -12.62 5.89 14.48
C GLU A 266 -13.39 4.71 15.10
N THR A 267 -14.70 4.66 14.85
CA THR A 267 -15.58 3.61 15.38
C THR A 267 -16.17 2.77 14.26
N ALA A 268 -16.48 1.51 14.57
CA ALA A 268 -17.11 0.60 13.64
C ALA A 268 -18.01 -0.41 14.34
N ASN A 269 -19.04 -0.83 13.62
CA ASN A 269 -19.91 -1.93 14.03
C ASN A 269 -20.10 -2.88 12.84
N ILE A 270 -19.76 -4.15 13.06
CA ILE A 270 -19.96 -5.23 12.09
C ILE A 270 -20.95 -6.20 12.71
N VAL A 271 -22.14 -6.29 12.12
CA VAL A 271 -23.19 -7.22 12.54
C VAL A 271 -23.19 -8.39 11.59
N TRP A 272 -22.76 -9.55 12.08
CA TRP A 272 -22.84 -10.82 11.37
C TRP A 272 -24.24 -11.41 11.55
N LYS A 273 -24.93 -11.69 10.45
CA LYS A 273 -26.26 -12.30 10.45
C LYS A 273 -26.09 -13.78 10.77
N GLN A 274 -26.85 -14.29 11.75
CA GLN A 274 -26.88 -15.72 12.02
C GLN A 274 -27.29 -16.45 10.74
N GLN A 275 -26.62 -17.57 10.45
CA GLN A 275 -27.15 -18.50 9.48
C GLN A 275 -28.44 -19.06 10.06
N GLU A 276 -29.55 -18.98 9.33
CA GLU A 276 -30.67 -19.87 9.62
C GLU A 276 -30.13 -21.30 9.55
N PRO A 277 -30.42 -22.16 10.54
CA PRO A 277 -30.08 -23.57 10.43
C PRO A 277 -30.66 -24.09 9.12
N LYS A 278 -29.81 -24.70 8.28
CA LYS A 278 -30.28 -25.48 7.15
C LYS A 278 -31.01 -26.73 7.63
#